data_AF-A0A7Y3KSI3-F1
#
_entry.id   AF-A0A7Y3KSI3-F1
#
_cell.length_a   1.000
_cell.length_b   1.000
_cell.length_c   1.000
_cell.angle_alpha   90.00
_cell.angle_beta   90.00
_cell.angle_gamma   90.00
#
_symmetry.space_group_name_H-M   'P 1'
#
loop_
_entity.id
_entity.type
_entity.pdbx_description
1 polymer ?
#
loop_
_entity_poly.entity_id
_entity_poly.type
_entity_poly.pdbx_seq_one_letter_code
_entity_poly.pdbx_strand_id
1 'polypeptide(L)'
;MPALAADRFYIVDDGPPAQGDILFASVARVIGDDRWSPPRWRVLDENVAELSPSEADLPAIRVAGGRSLVMVTTHDCGHDKEFNAVVDRLLEERGIREEDSEELFAVMAEVEADPTLDREFQVSPLLDPTTVEVAGRSVDQSLLLGGRVIGYLPVPPLVVAGVEVIPQAVVDLSYRVTVDRIGYVSRLTSVSEEARQLLRYALARLDVLRTPTLEAALSEAVGQEIKSARIDKRNPLIVKLTLADGSVLELLQKPSSPPAGPVSRSRRSIPS
;
A
#
# COMPACT_ATOMS: atom_id res chain seq x y z
N MET A 1 16.22 0.35 5.07
CA MET A 1 16.83 -0.18 3.84
C MET A 1 17.15 1.01 2.95
N PRO A 2 18.24 0.98 2.18
CA PRO A 2 18.56 2.07 1.25
C PRO A 2 17.48 2.19 0.18
N ALA A 3 17.26 3.41 -0.32
CA ALA A 3 16.39 3.63 -1.47
C ALA A 3 16.98 2.98 -2.73
N LEU A 4 16.12 2.48 -3.62
CA LEU A 4 16.53 1.96 -4.92
C LEU A 4 16.71 3.11 -5.91
N ALA A 5 17.64 2.92 -6.85
CA ALA A 5 17.75 3.75 -8.03
C ALA A 5 16.61 3.44 -9.02
N ALA A 6 16.29 4.39 -9.90
CA ALA A 6 15.14 4.31 -10.80
C ALA A 6 15.17 3.07 -11.73
N ASP A 7 16.35 2.71 -12.24
CA ASP A 7 16.58 1.54 -13.10
C ASP A 7 16.27 0.19 -12.42
N ARG A 8 16.33 0.16 -11.09
CA ARG A 8 15.96 -1.00 -10.26
C ARG A 8 14.57 -0.89 -9.65
N PHE A 9 13.98 0.30 -9.65
CA PHE A 9 12.68 0.55 -9.04
C PHE A 9 11.53 0.27 -10.01
N TYR A 10 11.68 0.65 -11.28
CA TYR A 10 10.62 0.56 -12.29
C TYR A 10 10.80 -0.62 -13.24
N ILE A 11 9.69 -1.14 -13.74
CA ILE A 11 9.64 -2.12 -14.84
C ILE A 11 8.58 -1.74 -15.85
N VAL A 12 8.69 -2.28 -17.06
CA VAL A 12 7.60 -2.24 -18.06
C VAL A 12 6.75 -3.47 -17.85
N ASP A 13 5.47 -3.26 -17.56
CA ASP A 13 4.47 -4.32 -17.41
C ASP A 13 3.12 -3.80 -17.93
N ASP A 14 2.50 -4.60 -18.79
CA ASP A 14 1.21 -4.31 -19.45
C ASP A 14 0.06 -5.13 -18.83
N GLY A 15 0.32 -5.90 -17.76
CA GLY A 15 -0.67 -6.67 -17.02
C GLY A 15 -1.66 -5.80 -16.21
N PRO A 16 -2.59 -6.38 -15.45
CA PRO A 16 -3.46 -5.62 -14.57
C PRO A 16 -2.67 -4.88 -13.47
N PRO A 17 -3.22 -3.81 -12.85
CA PRO A 17 -2.57 -3.14 -11.72
C PRO A 17 -2.25 -4.11 -10.57
N ALA A 18 -1.01 -4.06 -10.11
CA ALA A 18 -0.53 -4.89 -9.01
C ALA A 18 -0.03 -4.04 -7.84
N GLN A 19 0.27 -4.69 -6.72
CA GLN A 19 0.83 -4.00 -5.56
C GLN A 19 2.11 -3.22 -5.95
N GLY A 20 2.15 -1.95 -5.57
CA GLY A 20 3.27 -1.04 -5.80
C GLY A 20 3.19 -0.27 -7.12
N ASP A 21 2.30 -0.61 -8.04
CA ASP A 21 2.12 0.17 -9.27
C ASP A 21 1.73 1.61 -8.94
N ILE A 22 2.20 2.55 -9.77
CA ILE A 22 1.89 3.97 -9.63
C ILE A 22 0.83 4.36 -10.64
N LEU A 23 -0.26 4.92 -10.12
CA LEU A 23 -1.45 5.29 -10.87
C LEU A 23 -1.68 6.80 -10.77
N PHE A 24 -2.43 7.32 -11.74
CA PHE A 24 -3.11 8.60 -11.61
C PHE A 24 -4.57 8.34 -11.23
N ALA A 25 -4.99 8.80 -10.06
CA ALA A 25 -6.32 8.51 -9.52
C ALA A 25 -6.91 9.71 -8.78
N SER A 26 -8.24 9.70 -8.64
CA SER A 26 -8.94 10.63 -7.75
C SER A 26 -8.91 10.08 -6.33
N VAL A 27 -8.50 10.92 -5.38
CA VAL A 27 -8.52 10.62 -3.95
C VAL A 27 -9.51 11.54 -3.25
N ALA A 28 -10.27 10.99 -2.31
CA ALA A 28 -11.24 11.73 -1.53
C ALA A 28 -11.20 11.32 -0.06
N ARG A 29 -11.56 12.25 0.83
CA ARG A 29 -11.63 12.02 2.28
C ARG A 29 -12.70 12.86 2.93
N VAL A 30 -13.23 12.33 4.02
CA VAL A 30 -14.11 13.08 4.92
C VAL A 30 -13.27 14.12 5.68
N ILE A 31 -13.81 15.33 5.79
CA ILE A 31 -13.21 16.43 6.55
C ILE A 31 -14.15 16.89 7.67
N GLY A 32 -13.56 17.32 8.79
CA GLY A 32 -14.30 17.91 9.90
C GLY A 32 -14.81 19.31 9.59
N ASP A 33 -15.62 19.85 10.51
CA ASP A 33 -16.20 21.18 10.37
C ASP A 33 -15.17 22.31 10.34
N ASP A 34 -14.05 22.12 11.02
CA ASP A 34 -12.92 23.04 11.04
C ASP A 34 -12.17 23.12 9.71
N ARG A 35 -12.51 22.24 8.75
CA ARG A 35 -11.86 22.08 7.44
C ARG A 35 -10.36 21.90 7.56
N TRP A 36 -9.90 21.37 8.69
CA TRP A 36 -8.48 21.23 8.91
C TRP A 36 -7.94 20.09 8.05
N SER A 37 -6.87 20.42 7.31
CA SER A 37 -6.09 19.47 6.52
C SER A 37 -4.63 19.60 6.95
N PRO A 38 -3.94 18.49 7.24
CA PRO A 38 -2.49 18.50 7.34
C PRO A 38 -1.89 19.16 6.09
N PRO A 39 -0.87 20.03 6.20
CA PRO A 39 -0.28 20.71 5.05
C PRO A 39 0.07 19.76 3.91
N ARG A 40 0.63 18.58 4.26
CA ARG A 40 0.99 17.51 3.32
C ARG A 40 -0.19 16.91 2.53
N TRP A 41 -1.43 17.08 2.99
CA TRP A 41 -2.64 16.60 2.32
C TRP A 41 -3.40 17.71 1.60
N ARG A 42 -3.08 18.98 1.85
CA ARG A 42 -3.74 20.11 1.15
C ARG A 42 -3.52 20.07 -0.36
N VAL A 43 -2.40 19.52 -0.80
CA VAL A 43 -2.10 19.30 -2.23
C VAL A 43 -3.09 18.34 -2.90
N LEU A 44 -3.80 17.53 -2.11
CA LEU A 44 -4.81 16.59 -2.58
C LEU A 44 -6.23 17.19 -2.55
N ASP A 45 -6.44 18.28 -1.83
CA ASP A 45 -7.76 18.91 -1.63
C ASP A 45 -8.06 19.93 -2.75
N GLU A 46 -8.14 19.48 -4.01
CA GLU A 46 -8.52 20.36 -5.15
C GLU A 46 -9.94 20.91 -5.02
N ASN A 47 -10.86 20.08 -4.52
CA ASN A 47 -12.28 20.36 -4.44
C ASN A 47 -12.82 19.99 -3.06
N VAL A 48 -13.86 20.70 -2.64
CA VAL A 48 -14.61 20.41 -1.41
C VAL A 48 -16.09 20.36 -1.74
N ALA A 49 -16.76 19.30 -1.31
CA ALA A 49 -18.19 19.09 -1.47
C ALA A 49 -18.85 18.85 -0.11
N GLU A 50 -20.09 19.31 0.04
CA GLU A 50 -20.95 18.98 1.18
C GLU A 50 -22.04 18.04 0.68
N LEU A 51 -21.97 16.78 1.12
CA LEU A 51 -22.87 15.72 0.72
C LEU A 51 -24.03 15.70 1.71
N SER A 52 -25.18 16.19 1.26
CA SER A 52 -26.43 16.07 2.02
C SER A 52 -26.91 14.61 1.96
N PRO A 53 -27.29 14.01 3.10
CA PRO A 53 -27.81 12.66 3.09
C PRO A 53 -29.18 12.61 2.43
N SER A 54 -29.51 11.44 1.86
CA SER A 54 -30.85 11.18 1.32
C SER A 54 -31.91 11.06 2.41
N GLU A 55 -31.50 10.74 3.63
CA GLU A 55 -32.37 10.63 4.82
C GLU A 55 -32.11 11.80 5.76
N ALA A 56 -33.19 12.44 6.24
CA ALA A 56 -33.13 13.69 6.99
C ALA A 56 -32.44 13.58 8.37
N ASP A 57 -32.28 12.37 8.90
CA ASP A 57 -31.76 12.13 10.25
C ASP A 57 -30.23 11.99 10.30
N LEU A 58 -29.56 12.00 9.13
CA LEU A 58 -28.10 11.97 9.06
C LEU A 58 -27.55 13.39 8.88
N PRO A 59 -26.37 13.71 9.46
CA PRO A 59 -25.71 14.97 9.19
C PRO A 59 -25.08 14.97 7.79
N ALA A 60 -24.96 16.15 7.19
CA ALA A 60 -24.20 16.32 5.96
C ALA A 60 -22.73 15.97 6.19
N ILE A 61 -22.13 15.28 5.22
CA ILE A 61 -20.73 14.88 5.25
C ILE A 61 -19.96 15.82 4.33
N ARG A 62 -18.91 16.45 4.85
CA ARG A 62 -17.99 17.22 4.01
C ARG A 62 -16.88 16.32 3.50
N VAL A 63 -16.60 16.42 2.21
CA VAL A 63 -15.58 15.65 1.53
C VAL A 63 -14.62 16.61 0.85
N ALA A 64 -13.32 16.41 1.03
CA ALA A 64 -12.28 17.04 0.22
C ALA A 64 -11.65 15.99 -0.69
N GLY A 65 -11.28 16.37 -1.91
CA GLY A 65 -10.63 15.47 -2.83
C GLY A 65 -10.07 16.15 -4.07
N GLY A 66 -9.31 15.38 -4.83
CA GLY A 66 -8.57 15.86 -5.98
C GLY A 66 -7.85 14.72 -6.68
N ARG A 67 -7.09 15.04 -7.72
CA ARG A 67 -6.32 14.06 -8.47
C ARG A 67 -4.91 14.00 -7.91
N SER A 68 -4.36 12.79 -7.87
CA SER A 68 -3.02 12.58 -7.34
C SER A 68 -2.33 11.40 -7.99
N LEU A 69 -1.01 11.43 -7.93
CA LEU A 69 -0.20 10.23 -8.12
C LEU A 69 -0.33 9.38 -6.87
N VAL A 70 -0.69 8.11 -7.05
CA VAL A 70 -0.91 7.19 -5.95
C VAL A 70 -0.20 5.87 -6.21
N MET A 71 0.28 5.22 -5.16
CA MET A 71 0.85 3.89 -5.22
C MET A 71 -0.17 2.88 -4.71
N VAL A 72 -0.35 1.77 -5.43
CA VAL A 72 -1.20 0.67 -4.97
C VAL A 72 -0.57 -0.02 -3.77
N THR A 73 -1.30 -0.10 -2.66
CA THR A 73 -0.82 -0.66 -1.39
C THR A 73 -1.48 -1.98 -1.04
N THR A 74 -2.67 -2.25 -1.58
CA THR A 74 -3.30 -3.57 -1.46
C THR A 74 -2.38 -4.63 -2.04
N HIS A 75 -2.29 -5.76 -1.33
CA HIS A 75 -1.51 -6.91 -1.78
C HIS A 75 -2.23 -7.63 -2.92
N ASP A 76 -1.49 -8.25 -3.84
CA ASP A 76 -2.04 -8.97 -5.00
C ASP A 76 -3.12 -9.99 -4.61
N CYS A 77 -2.94 -10.73 -3.50
CA CYS A 77 -3.96 -11.67 -3.00
C CYS A 77 -5.29 -11.00 -2.59
N GLY A 78 -5.29 -9.70 -2.31
CA GLY A 78 -6.49 -8.91 -2.08
C GLY A 78 -7.16 -8.43 -3.36
N HIS A 79 -6.44 -8.38 -4.49
CA HIS A 79 -6.97 -7.99 -5.81
C HIS A 79 -7.64 -9.15 -6.56
N ASP A 80 -7.44 -10.38 -6.11
CA ASP A 80 -7.89 -11.58 -6.81
C ASP A 80 -8.93 -12.35 -6.00
N LYS A 81 -9.47 -11.78 -4.91
CA LYS A 81 -10.29 -12.56 -3.97
C LYS A 81 -11.66 -12.86 -4.56
N GLU A 82 -12.33 -11.86 -5.12
CA GLU A 82 -13.64 -12.05 -5.75
C GLU A 82 -13.48 -12.85 -7.04
N PHE A 83 -12.48 -12.51 -7.86
CA PHE A 83 -12.12 -13.28 -9.04
C PHE A 83 -11.90 -14.77 -8.73
N ASN A 84 -11.05 -15.10 -7.77
CA ASN A 84 -10.77 -16.50 -7.43
C ASN A 84 -12.03 -17.20 -6.92
N ALA A 85 -12.84 -16.54 -6.08
CA ALA A 85 -14.08 -17.13 -5.60
C ALA A 85 -15.08 -17.42 -6.74
N VAL A 86 -15.16 -16.55 -7.75
CA VAL A 86 -16.01 -16.78 -8.93
C VAL A 86 -15.44 -17.88 -9.82
N VAL A 87 -14.13 -17.89 -10.07
CA VAL A 87 -13.45 -18.95 -10.83
C VAL A 87 -13.69 -20.30 -10.18
N ASP A 88 -13.42 -20.44 -8.88
CA ASP A 88 -13.58 -21.70 -8.13
C ASP A 88 -15.03 -22.21 -8.25
N ARG A 89 -16.02 -21.32 -8.07
CA ARG A 89 -17.44 -21.66 -8.23
C ARG A 89 -17.76 -22.16 -9.64
N LEU A 90 -17.26 -21.48 -10.68
CA LEU A 90 -17.54 -21.86 -12.07
C LEU A 90 -16.87 -23.18 -12.46
N LEU A 91 -15.68 -23.46 -11.93
CA LEU A 91 -15.01 -24.75 -12.13
C LEU A 91 -15.83 -25.89 -11.50
N GLU A 92 -16.32 -25.69 -10.27
CA GLU A 92 -17.20 -26.66 -9.60
C GLU A 92 -18.51 -26.88 -10.35
N GLU A 93 -19.20 -25.81 -10.75
CA GLU A 93 -20.49 -25.88 -11.47
C GLU A 93 -20.37 -26.56 -12.83
N ARG A 94 -19.24 -26.36 -13.52
CA ARG A 94 -18.97 -26.93 -14.85
C ARG A 94 -18.26 -28.29 -14.79
N GLY A 95 -17.85 -28.75 -13.61
CA GLY A 95 -17.13 -30.00 -13.43
C GLY A 95 -15.73 -30.02 -14.07
N ILE A 96 -15.13 -28.84 -14.24
CA ILE A 96 -13.82 -28.65 -14.87
C ILE A 96 -12.74 -28.95 -13.83
N ARG A 97 -11.74 -29.75 -14.18
CA ARG A 97 -10.60 -30.01 -13.28
C ARG A 97 -9.53 -28.94 -13.51
N GLU A 98 -8.81 -28.59 -12.46
CA GLU A 98 -7.68 -27.62 -12.56
C GLU A 98 -6.58 -28.06 -13.56
N GLU A 99 -6.50 -29.35 -13.85
CA GLU A 99 -5.56 -29.95 -14.80
C GLU A 99 -5.91 -29.65 -16.27
N ASP A 100 -7.18 -29.32 -16.55
CA ASP A 100 -7.68 -29.03 -17.89
C ASP A 100 -7.37 -27.58 -18.27
N SER A 101 -6.11 -27.32 -18.66
CA SER A 101 -5.56 -25.98 -18.81
C SER A 101 -6.28 -25.07 -19.81
N GLU A 102 -6.90 -25.62 -20.85
CA GLU A 102 -7.65 -24.85 -21.84
C GLU A 102 -9.01 -24.38 -21.28
N GLU A 103 -9.74 -25.27 -20.59
CA GLU A 103 -11.03 -24.95 -20.00
C GLU A 103 -10.89 -24.01 -18.80
N LEU A 104 -9.87 -24.24 -17.97
CA LEU A 104 -9.48 -23.31 -16.90
C LEU A 104 -9.19 -21.91 -17.48
N PHE A 105 -8.45 -21.82 -18.58
CA PHE A 105 -8.14 -20.54 -19.22
C PHE A 105 -9.40 -19.85 -19.76
N ALA A 106 -10.33 -20.61 -20.35
CA ALA A 106 -11.60 -20.08 -20.84
C ALA A 106 -12.46 -19.51 -19.70
N VAL A 107 -12.55 -20.22 -18.57
CA VAL A 107 -13.25 -19.73 -17.37
C VAL A 107 -12.59 -18.48 -16.81
N MET A 108 -11.26 -18.47 -16.67
CA MET A 108 -10.53 -17.29 -16.20
C MET A 108 -10.75 -16.08 -17.12
N ALA A 109 -10.74 -16.27 -18.43
CA ALA A 109 -10.98 -15.19 -19.40
C ALA A 109 -12.42 -14.64 -19.32
N GLU A 110 -13.40 -15.51 -19.09
CA GLU A 110 -14.80 -15.11 -18.85
C GLU A 110 -14.93 -14.26 -17.58
N VAL A 111 -14.31 -14.69 -16.48
CA VAL A 111 -14.35 -13.97 -15.20
C VAL A 111 -13.55 -12.67 -15.25
N GLU A 112 -12.41 -12.65 -15.95
CA GLU A 112 -11.59 -11.43 -16.15
C GLU A 112 -12.37 -10.36 -16.92
N ALA A 113 -13.32 -10.76 -17.77
CA ALA A 113 -14.17 -9.84 -18.52
C ALA A 113 -15.24 -9.16 -17.65
N ASP A 114 -15.48 -9.62 -16.40
CA ASP A 114 -16.41 -8.98 -15.48
C ASP A 114 -15.74 -7.78 -14.78
N PRO A 115 -16.12 -6.53 -15.12
CA PRO A 115 -15.50 -5.34 -14.54
C PRO A 115 -15.96 -5.05 -13.10
N THR A 116 -16.90 -5.83 -12.56
CA THR A 116 -17.46 -5.62 -11.22
C THR A 116 -16.66 -6.32 -10.13
N LEU A 117 -15.80 -7.28 -10.49
CA LEU A 117 -14.99 -8.05 -9.55
C LEU A 117 -13.74 -7.29 -9.11
N ASP A 118 -13.42 -7.39 -7.82
CA ASP A 118 -12.24 -6.78 -7.20
C ASP A 118 -12.13 -5.28 -7.55
N ARG A 119 -13.29 -4.62 -7.54
CA ARG A 119 -13.47 -3.24 -8.01
C ARG A 119 -12.77 -2.21 -7.11
N GLU A 120 -12.40 -2.56 -5.89
CA GLU A 120 -11.81 -1.62 -4.95
C GLU A 120 -10.37 -2.02 -4.61
N PHE A 121 -9.46 -1.06 -4.61
CA PHE A 121 -8.12 -1.25 -4.08
C PHE A 121 -7.65 -0.06 -3.26
N GLN A 122 -6.75 -0.33 -2.32
CA GLN A 122 -6.18 0.69 -1.44
C GLN A 122 -4.93 1.27 -2.09
N VAL A 123 -4.85 2.59 -2.08
CA VAL A 123 -3.72 3.34 -2.58
C VAL A 123 -3.22 4.33 -1.53
N SER A 124 -1.97 4.72 -1.63
CA SER A 124 -1.38 5.79 -0.83
C SER A 124 -0.81 6.87 -1.75
N PRO A 125 -1.02 8.16 -1.44
CA PRO A 125 -0.60 9.24 -2.31
C PRO A 125 0.91 9.44 -2.27
N LEU A 126 1.46 9.85 -3.41
CA LEU A 126 2.81 10.37 -3.53
C LEU A 126 2.80 11.84 -3.14
N LEU A 127 3.74 12.21 -2.27
CA LEU A 127 3.91 13.55 -1.76
C LEU A 127 5.26 14.11 -2.17
N ASP A 128 5.30 15.43 -2.36
CA ASP A 128 6.55 16.18 -2.44
C ASP A 128 7.28 16.07 -1.09
N PRO A 129 8.51 15.52 -1.05
CA PRO A 129 9.28 15.36 0.18
C PRO A 129 9.48 16.68 0.95
N THR A 130 9.49 17.82 0.26
CA THR A 130 9.66 19.15 0.86
C THR A 130 8.46 19.59 1.70
N THR A 131 7.28 19.01 1.44
CA THR A 131 6.01 19.36 2.10
C THR A 131 5.68 18.43 3.28
N VAL A 132 6.51 17.42 3.52
CA VAL A 132 6.24 16.41 4.54
C VAL A 132 6.56 16.94 5.93
N GLU A 133 5.51 17.02 6.73
CA GLU A 133 5.57 17.42 8.14
C GLU A 133 4.97 16.33 9.04
N VAL A 134 5.58 16.13 10.21
CA VAL A 134 5.08 15.26 11.28
C VAL A 134 4.98 16.09 12.55
N ALA A 135 3.79 16.15 13.15
CA ALA A 135 3.49 16.95 14.33
C ALA A 135 3.92 18.44 14.20
N GLY A 136 3.70 19.03 13.02
CA GLY A 136 4.03 20.43 12.72
C GLY A 136 5.53 20.71 12.56
N ARG A 137 6.35 19.67 12.38
CA ARG A 137 7.79 19.81 12.11
C ARG A 137 8.12 19.20 10.76
N SER A 138 8.85 19.94 9.94
CA SER A 138 9.42 19.42 8.69
C SER A 138 10.34 18.26 8.99
N VAL A 139 10.21 17.19 8.19
CA VAL A 139 11.04 16.01 8.33
C VAL A 139 12.31 16.18 7.51
N ASP A 140 13.45 15.69 8.01
CA ASP A 140 14.71 15.70 7.27
C ASP A 140 14.58 14.91 5.96
N GLN A 141 14.77 15.60 4.82
CA GLN A 141 14.62 15.02 3.49
C GLN A 141 15.61 13.88 3.23
N SER A 142 16.82 13.94 3.80
CA SER A 142 17.81 12.88 3.65
C SER A 142 17.36 11.59 4.33
N LEU A 143 16.62 11.71 5.45
CA LEU A 143 16.03 10.56 6.14
C LEU A 143 14.82 10.01 5.39
N LEU A 144 13.97 10.90 4.84
CA LEU A 144 12.81 10.53 4.02
C LEU A 144 13.24 9.79 2.76
N LEU A 145 14.06 10.43 1.92
CA LEU A 145 14.55 9.88 0.67
C LEU A 145 15.49 8.70 0.90
N GLY A 146 16.12 8.60 2.08
CA GLY A 146 16.90 7.45 2.51
C GLY A 146 16.08 6.26 3.02
N GLY A 147 14.74 6.33 3.02
CA GLY A 147 13.86 5.23 3.48
C GLY A 147 13.96 4.93 4.97
N ARG A 148 14.34 5.93 5.78
CA ARG A 148 14.58 5.78 7.23
C ARG A 148 13.37 6.12 8.06
N VAL A 149 12.49 7.00 7.57
CA VAL A 149 11.27 7.44 8.25
C VAL A 149 10.17 6.38 8.10
N ILE A 150 9.50 6.04 9.21
CA ILE A 150 8.42 5.04 9.21
C ILE A 150 7.12 5.67 8.70
N GLY A 151 6.34 4.90 7.96
CA GLY A 151 5.12 5.39 7.31
C GLY A 151 5.35 6.04 5.95
N TYR A 152 6.60 6.10 5.48
CA TYR A 152 6.95 6.66 4.18
C TYR A 152 7.82 5.69 3.37
N LEU A 153 7.59 5.65 2.06
CA LEU A 153 8.41 4.91 1.10
C LEU A 153 8.98 5.90 0.06
N PRO A 154 10.32 5.99 -0.10
CA PRO A 154 10.91 6.85 -1.13
C PRO A 154 10.68 6.29 -2.53
N VAL A 155 10.37 7.19 -3.46
CA VAL A 155 10.15 6.90 -4.88
C VAL A 155 11.16 7.72 -5.69
N PRO A 156 12.08 7.07 -6.43
CA PRO A 156 13.03 7.77 -7.28
C PRO A 156 12.30 8.41 -8.49
N PRO A 157 12.78 9.53 -9.04
CA PRO A 157 12.16 10.12 -10.23
C PRO A 157 12.26 9.18 -11.43
N LEU A 158 11.23 9.17 -12.28
CA LEU A 158 11.19 8.46 -13.55
C LEU A 158 11.16 9.46 -14.71
N VAL A 159 12.20 9.43 -15.54
CA VAL A 159 12.30 10.26 -16.76
C VAL A 159 12.27 9.35 -17.98
N VAL A 160 11.29 9.57 -18.85
CA VAL A 160 11.11 8.83 -20.11
C VAL A 160 11.24 9.80 -21.27
N ALA A 161 12.18 9.52 -22.18
CA ALA A 161 12.46 10.37 -23.34
C ALA A 161 12.66 11.88 -23.01
N GLY A 162 13.28 12.17 -21.86
CA GLY A 162 13.54 13.54 -21.39
C GLY A 162 12.36 14.22 -20.68
N VAL A 163 11.24 13.53 -20.50
CA VAL A 163 10.06 14.03 -19.76
C VAL A 163 9.98 13.32 -18.41
N GLU A 164 9.86 14.09 -17.33
CA GLU A 164 9.59 13.53 -16.00
C GLU A 164 8.15 13.03 -15.93
N VAL A 165 8.00 11.72 -15.79
CA VAL A 165 6.70 11.04 -15.66
C VAL A 165 6.32 10.90 -14.20
N ILE A 166 7.28 10.54 -13.35
CA ILE A 166 7.13 10.46 -11.90
C ILE A 166 8.17 11.38 -11.25
N PRO A 167 7.76 12.38 -10.45
CA PRO A 167 8.70 13.23 -9.73
C PRO A 167 9.39 12.47 -8.61
N GLN A 168 10.49 13.01 -8.10
CA GLN A 168 11.04 12.53 -6.82
C GLN A 168 9.99 12.73 -5.72
N ALA A 169 9.59 11.64 -5.08
CA ALA A 169 8.46 11.65 -4.17
C ALA A 169 8.67 10.70 -2.98
N VAL A 170 7.76 10.81 -2.01
CA VAL A 170 7.57 9.78 -0.99
C VAL A 170 6.10 9.36 -0.93
N VAL A 171 5.85 8.07 -0.80
CA VAL A 171 4.48 7.56 -0.59
C VAL A 171 4.13 7.69 0.89
N ASP A 172 3.02 8.34 1.21
CA ASP A 172 2.49 8.41 2.59
C ASP A 172 1.66 7.16 2.92
N LEU A 173 2.34 6.10 3.38
CA LEU A 173 1.70 4.84 3.76
C LEU A 173 0.80 4.96 4.99
N SER A 174 0.94 6.05 5.77
CA SER A 174 0.08 6.32 6.91
C SER A 174 -1.35 6.69 6.49
N TYR A 175 -1.51 7.09 5.23
CA TYR A 175 -2.75 7.50 4.61
C TYR A 175 -3.10 6.55 3.46
N ARG A 176 -4.12 5.72 3.69
CA ARG A 176 -4.63 4.75 2.70
C ARG A 176 -6.02 5.19 2.27
N VAL A 177 -6.23 5.27 0.97
CA VAL A 177 -7.48 5.66 0.33
C VAL A 177 -7.97 4.47 -0.47
N THR A 178 -9.25 4.15 -0.36
CA THR A 178 -9.88 3.20 -1.26
C THR A 178 -10.26 3.92 -2.55
N VAL A 179 -9.82 3.40 -3.69
CA VAL A 179 -10.23 3.87 -5.00
C VAL A 179 -10.91 2.75 -5.76
N ASP A 180 -11.80 3.17 -6.67
CA ASP A 180 -12.54 2.30 -7.55
C ASP A 180 -11.73 2.04 -8.83
N ARG A 181 -11.63 0.78 -9.25
CA ARG A 181 -10.96 0.30 -10.46
C ARG A 181 -11.57 0.89 -11.73
N ILE A 182 -12.86 1.20 -11.72
CA ILE A 182 -13.52 1.89 -12.84
C ILE A 182 -13.15 3.38 -12.82
N GLY A 183 -12.83 3.93 -11.65
CA GLY A 183 -12.59 5.36 -11.44
C GLY A 183 -11.13 5.81 -11.51
N TYR A 184 -10.13 4.92 -11.52
CA TYR A 184 -8.73 5.33 -11.69
C TYR A 184 -8.44 5.65 -13.16
N VAL A 185 -7.65 6.70 -13.40
CA VAL A 185 -7.56 7.35 -14.71
C VAL A 185 -6.57 6.61 -15.63
N SER A 186 -5.41 6.24 -15.09
CA SER A 186 -4.39 5.49 -15.83
C SER A 186 -3.36 4.88 -14.90
N ARG A 187 -2.76 3.75 -15.32
CA ARG A 187 -1.48 3.30 -14.76
C ARG A 187 -0.36 4.05 -15.46
N LEU A 188 0.53 4.64 -14.67
CA LEU A 188 1.68 5.39 -15.21
C LEU A 188 2.93 4.51 -15.29
N THR A 189 3.13 3.64 -14.31
CA THR A 189 4.28 2.73 -14.30
C THR A 189 4.04 1.57 -13.33
N SER A 190 4.79 0.49 -13.53
CA SER A 190 4.85 -0.66 -12.66
C SER A 190 6.20 -0.71 -11.95
N VAL A 191 6.22 -1.29 -10.75
CA VAL A 191 7.44 -1.37 -9.95
C VAL A 191 8.01 -2.79 -9.95
N SER A 192 9.34 -2.89 -9.84
CA SER A 192 10.06 -4.15 -9.79
C SER A 192 9.71 -4.96 -8.54
N GLU A 193 9.97 -6.28 -8.56
CA GLU A 193 9.77 -7.11 -7.36
C GLU A 193 10.67 -6.65 -6.19
N GLU A 194 11.86 -6.10 -6.46
CA GLU A 194 12.71 -5.50 -5.42
C GLU A 194 12.01 -4.30 -4.75
N ALA A 195 11.38 -3.44 -5.54
CA ALA A 195 10.60 -2.31 -5.05
C ALA A 195 9.33 -2.78 -4.32
N ARG A 196 8.65 -3.82 -4.80
CA ARG A 196 7.51 -4.45 -4.09
C ARG A 196 7.92 -4.99 -2.73
N GLN A 197 9.08 -5.63 -2.62
CA GLN A 197 9.62 -6.09 -1.34
C GLN A 197 9.91 -4.92 -0.39
N LEU A 198 10.45 -3.79 -0.89
CA LEU A 198 10.60 -2.58 -0.09
C LEU A 198 9.26 -2.04 0.41
N LEU A 199 8.24 -1.99 -0.46
CA LEU A 199 6.90 -1.57 -0.09
C LEU A 199 6.31 -2.49 0.98
N ARG A 200 6.34 -3.81 0.78
CA ARG A 200 5.84 -4.79 1.75
C ARG A 200 6.55 -4.66 3.10
N TYR A 201 7.86 -4.44 3.10
CA TYR A 201 8.62 -4.18 4.31
C TYR A 201 8.20 -2.86 4.99
N ALA A 202 7.99 -1.79 4.22
CA ALA A 202 7.55 -0.51 4.75
C ALA A 202 6.13 -0.57 5.33
N LEU A 203 5.20 -1.27 4.67
CA LEU A 203 3.85 -1.55 5.17
C LEU A 203 3.90 -2.38 6.46
N ALA A 204 4.67 -3.47 6.49
CA ALA A 204 4.83 -4.29 7.69
C ALA A 204 5.41 -3.48 8.87
N ARG A 205 6.42 -2.63 8.63
CA ARG A 205 6.97 -1.75 9.66
C ARG A 205 5.93 -0.79 10.23
N LEU A 206 5.09 -0.21 9.35
CA LEU A 206 4.03 0.70 9.77
C LEU A 206 2.96 -0.05 10.58
N ASP A 207 2.53 -1.21 10.12
CA ASP A 207 1.45 -1.99 10.75
C ASP A 207 1.88 -2.58 12.09
N VAL A 208 3.16 -2.96 12.26
CA VAL A 208 3.71 -3.38 13.56
C VAL A 208 3.63 -2.26 14.59
N LEU A 209 3.88 -1.01 14.20
CA LEU A 209 3.74 0.12 15.13
C LEU A 209 2.30 0.45 15.50
N ARG A 210 1.33 0.05 14.66
CA ARG A 210 -0.11 0.22 14.93
C ARG A 210 -0.69 -0.88 15.81
N THR A 211 0.14 -1.79 16.34
CA THR A 211 -0.30 -2.82 17.30
C THR A 211 -0.42 -2.18 18.70
N PRO A 212 -1.64 -2.05 19.28
CA PRO A 212 -1.87 -1.27 20.50
C PRO A 212 -1.06 -1.73 21.72
N THR A 213 -0.78 -3.03 21.80
CA THR A 213 0.03 -3.62 22.88
C THR A 213 1.51 -3.26 22.77
N LEU A 214 2.00 -3.04 21.54
CA LEU A 214 3.38 -2.63 21.30
C LEU A 214 3.55 -1.13 21.53
N GLU A 215 2.54 -0.32 21.22
CA GLU A 215 2.56 1.14 21.40
C GLU A 215 2.68 1.54 22.88
N ALA A 216 1.94 0.88 23.79
CA ALA A 216 2.06 1.10 25.23
C ALA A 216 3.47 0.72 25.75
N ALA A 217 3.96 -0.46 25.39
CA ALA A 217 5.29 -0.93 25.80
C ALA A 217 6.43 -0.09 25.20
N LEU A 218 6.29 0.38 23.97
CA LEU A 218 7.23 1.29 23.33
C LEU A 218 7.19 2.67 23.99
N SER A 219 6.01 3.21 24.31
CA SER A 219 5.82 4.49 24.97
C SER A 219 6.48 4.53 26.36
N GLU A 220 6.33 3.47 27.15
CA GLU A 220 7.03 3.30 28.45
C GLU A 220 8.55 3.15 28.31
N ALA A 221 9.02 2.62 27.18
CA ALA A 221 10.43 2.44 26.87
C ALA A 221 11.08 3.68 26.22
N VAL A 222 10.32 4.66 25.72
CA VAL A 222 10.86 5.88 25.11
C VAL A 222 11.61 6.70 26.17
N GLY A 223 12.90 6.92 25.93
CA GLY A 223 13.79 7.64 26.87
C GLY A 223 14.65 6.72 27.75
N GLN A 224 14.45 5.40 27.69
CA GLN A 224 15.31 4.43 28.37
C GLN A 224 16.54 4.05 27.52
N GLU A 225 17.66 3.81 28.18
CA GLU A 225 18.89 3.34 27.53
C GLU A 225 18.79 1.84 27.19
N ILE A 226 19.13 1.48 25.95
CA ILE A 226 19.16 0.08 25.49
C ILE A 226 20.50 -0.54 25.90
N LYS A 227 20.48 -1.49 26.84
CA LYS A 227 21.69 -2.19 27.30
C LYS A 227 22.16 -3.25 26.31
N SER A 228 21.23 -3.97 25.68
CA SER A 228 21.59 -4.96 24.66
C SER A 228 20.43 -5.25 23.73
N ALA A 229 20.75 -5.57 22.48
CA ALA A 229 19.81 -6.08 21.49
C ALA A 229 20.25 -7.49 21.08
N ARG A 230 19.32 -8.45 21.12
CA ARG A 230 19.55 -9.82 20.65
C ARG A 230 18.56 -10.15 19.55
N ILE A 231 19.09 -10.66 18.44
CA ILE A 231 18.29 -11.16 17.32
C ILE A 231 18.24 -12.68 17.45
N ASP A 232 17.08 -13.22 17.75
CA ASP A 232 16.83 -14.65 17.63
C ASP A 232 16.54 -14.95 16.16
N LYS A 233 17.51 -15.58 15.49
CA LYS A 233 17.46 -15.92 14.05
C LYS A 233 16.50 -17.09 13.73
N ARG A 234 15.69 -17.53 14.70
CA ARG A 234 14.62 -18.50 14.46
C ARG A 234 13.56 -17.90 13.54
N ASN A 235 12.71 -18.76 12.96
CA ASN A 235 11.57 -18.33 12.14
C ASN A 235 10.29 -18.43 13.00
N PRO A 236 9.57 -17.31 13.28
CA PRO A 236 9.86 -15.94 12.82
C PRO A 236 11.01 -15.29 13.59
N LEU A 237 11.64 -14.32 12.93
CA LEU A 237 12.75 -13.55 13.48
C LEU A 237 12.24 -12.71 14.65
N ILE A 238 12.82 -12.90 15.84
CA ILE A 238 12.43 -12.17 17.05
C ILE A 238 13.58 -11.25 17.45
N VAL A 239 13.31 -9.95 17.57
CA VAL A 239 14.25 -9.00 18.15
C VAL A 239 13.87 -8.77 19.61
N LYS A 240 14.79 -9.09 20.52
CA LYS A 240 14.64 -8.84 21.96
C LYS A 240 15.54 -7.67 22.37
N LEU A 241 14.94 -6.62 22.91
CA LEU A 241 15.65 -5.47 23.48
C LEU A 241 15.66 -5.61 25.00
N THR A 242 16.83 -5.52 25.63
CA THR A 242 16.94 -5.41 27.09
C THR A 242 17.18 -3.96 27.46
N LEU A 243 16.29 -3.38 28.25
CA LEU A 243 16.36 -1.99 28.69
C LEU A 243 17.20 -1.84 29.96
N ALA A 244 17.51 -0.60 30.33
CA ALA A 244 18.35 -0.29 31.49
C ALA A 244 17.78 -0.81 32.81
N ASP A 245 16.45 -0.84 32.93
CA ASP A 245 15.70 -1.37 34.07
C ASP A 245 15.66 -2.92 34.13
N GLY A 246 16.22 -3.60 33.12
CA GLY A 246 16.26 -5.06 33.01
C GLY A 246 15.02 -5.67 32.37
N SER A 247 14.03 -4.87 31.98
CA SER A 247 12.87 -5.34 31.20
C SER A 247 13.30 -5.77 29.79
N VAL A 248 12.54 -6.72 29.23
CA VAL A 248 12.80 -7.27 27.89
C VAL A 248 11.60 -7.00 27.00
N LEU A 249 11.82 -6.25 25.93
CA LEU A 249 10.81 -5.90 24.93
C LEU A 249 11.01 -6.77 23.68
N GLU A 250 9.99 -7.57 23.34
CA GLU A 250 10.01 -8.47 22.18
C GLU A 250 9.26 -7.84 21.00
N LEU A 251 9.98 -7.56 19.92
CA LEU A 251 9.45 -6.93 18.71
C LEU A 251 9.11 -8.02 17.66
N LEU A 252 8.06 -8.83 17.90
CA LEU A 252 7.20 -9.44 16.85
C LEU A 252 6.09 -10.35 17.43
N GLN A 253 4.88 -10.21 16.91
CA GLN A 253 3.75 -11.15 17.08
C GLN A 253 3.70 -12.07 15.85
N LYS A 254 3.58 -13.40 16.03
CA LYS A 254 3.61 -14.38 14.93
C LYS A 254 2.46 -14.14 13.94
N PRO A 255 2.73 -13.85 12.64
CA PRO A 255 1.74 -14.06 11.61
C PRO A 255 1.54 -15.57 11.42
N SER A 256 0.30 -16.04 11.36
CA SER A 256 0.01 -17.39 10.87
C SER A 256 0.37 -17.48 9.39
N SER A 257 1.00 -18.57 8.98
CA SER A 257 1.20 -18.83 7.54
C SER A 257 -0.17 -18.96 6.87
N PRO A 258 -0.47 -18.17 5.83
CA PRO A 258 -1.65 -18.44 5.01
C PRO A 258 -1.48 -19.82 4.35
N PRO A 259 -2.58 -20.57 4.17
CA PRO A 259 -2.54 -21.79 3.36
C PRO A 259 -2.02 -21.48 1.94
N ALA A 260 -1.56 -22.50 1.23
CA ALA A 260 -1.18 -22.35 -0.17
C ALA A 260 -2.36 -21.69 -0.92
N GLY A 261 -2.15 -20.45 -1.38
CA GLY A 261 -3.18 -19.67 -2.06
C GLY A 261 -3.38 -20.16 -3.50
N PRO A 262 -4.58 -19.97 -4.07
CA PRO A 262 -4.86 -20.31 -5.45
C PRO A 262 -4.13 -19.36 -6.42
N VAL A 263 -4.28 -19.67 -7.72
CA VAL A 263 -3.63 -19.01 -8.87
C VAL A 263 -3.70 -17.47 -8.76
N SER A 264 -2.57 -16.80 -8.97
CA SER A 264 -2.48 -15.33 -8.98
C SER A 264 -2.50 -14.80 -10.41
N ARG A 265 -3.21 -13.69 -10.67
CA ARG A 265 -3.14 -12.95 -11.95
C ARG A 265 -1.70 -12.56 -12.30
N SER A 266 -0.86 -12.26 -11.30
CA SER A 266 0.51 -11.76 -11.47
C SER A 266 1.57 -12.81 -11.81
N ARG A 267 1.26 -14.12 -11.76
CA ARG A 267 2.24 -15.19 -12.00
C ARG A 267 2.40 -15.63 -13.46
N ARG A 268 1.65 -15.05 -14.41
CA ARG A 268 1.74 -15.39 -15.83
C ARG A 268 2.06 -14.17 -16.69
N SER A 269 3.16 -13.48 -16.39
CA SER A 269 3.92 -12.82 -17.45
C SER A 269 4.46 -13.92 -18.37
N ILE A 270 3.96 -13.94 -19.59
CA ILE A 270 4.20 -14.91 -20.66
C ILE A 270 5.70 -15.22 -20.81
N PRO A 271 6.14 -16.49 -20.89
CA PRO A 271 7.50 -16.78 -21.35
C PRO A 271 7.61 -16.36 -22.83
N SER A 272 8.63 -15.56 -23.12
CA SER A 272 9.02 -15.16 -24.47
C SER A 272 9.26 -16.36 -25.37
#